data_AF-A0A7S2SN05-F1
#
_entry.id   AF-A0A7S2SN05-F1
#
_cell.length_a   1.000
_cell.length_b   1.000
_cell.length_c   1.000
_cell.angle_alpha   90.00
_cell.angle_beta   90.00
_cell.angle_gamma   90.00
#
_symmetry.space_group_name_H-M   'P 1'
#
loop_
_entity.id
_entity.type
_entity.pdbx_description
1 polymer ?
#
loop_
_entity_poly.entity_id
_entity_poly.type
_entity_poly.pdbx_seq_one_letter_code
_entity_poly.pdbx_strand_id
1 'polypeptide(L)'
;EIFDGDVGESMVQLNQSIAGGVAWKDLYKRTADALAKYTSDTSKHWNFDIASIFAQVDAFVQRCRDLLEVCEGQVQFARKLKQNERGERAPLPVFGGSRGADVAKQLLDIEDQFAKHIDNLRVLEYDILDVKATRWHEDYNHLKNGMKDLEVMMQN
;
A
#
# COMPACT_ATOMS: atom_id res chain seq x y z
N GLU A 1 -0.74 -5.45 12.39
CA GLU A 1 0.54 -5.78 11.73
C GLU A 1 0.28 -6.00 10.25
N ILE A 2 0.72 -5.09 9.36
CA ILE A 2 0.41 -5.13 7.92
C ILE A 2 0.88 -6.43 7.24
N PHE A 3 1.96 -7.04 7.73
CA PHE A 3 2.57 -8.22 7.12
C PHE A 3 2.08 -9.55 7.68
N ASP A 4 1.47 -9.57 8.87
CA ASP A 4 1.21 -10.80 9.63
C ASP A 4 -0.24 -10.94 10.13
N GLY A 5 -0.96 -9.82 10.24
CA GLY A 5 -2.35 -9.80 10.71
C GLY A 5 -3.38 -9.84 9.59
N ASP A 6 -4.58 -9.33 9.92
CA ASP A 6 -5.68 -9.20 8.98
C ASP A 6 -5.35 -8.16 7.89
N VAL A 7 -5.17 -8.68 6.67
CA VAL A 7 -4.85 -7.86 5.49
C VAL A 7 -6.04 -6.96 5.13
N GLY A 8 -7.28 -7.43 5.29
CA GLY A 8 -8.46 -6.62 4.99
C GLY A 8 -8.63 -5.48 5.97
N GLU A 9 -8.43 -5.71 7.26
CA GLU A 9 -8.43 -4.64 8.26
C GLU A 9 -7.34 -3.61 7.95
N SER A 10 -6.13 -4.09 7.63
CA SER A 10 -5.02 -3.23 7.23
C SER A 10 -5.38 -2.38 6.01
N MET A 11 -6.00 -2.96 4.98
CA MET A 11 -6.47 -2.23 3.81
C MET A 11 -7.53 -1.17 4.16
N VAL A 12 -8.44 -1.45 5.10
CA VAL A 12 -9.45 -0.49 5.55
C VAL A 12 -8.78 0.70 6.24
N GLN A 13 -7.86 0.45 7.17
CA GLN A 13 -7.14 1.50 7.91
C GLN A 13 -6.28 2.36 6.96
N LEU A 14 -5.62 1.75 5.98
CA LEU A 14 -4.84 2.47 4.96
C LEU A 14 -5.75 3.35 4.08
N ASN A 15 -6.89 2.84 3.62
CA ASN A 15 -7.85 3.62 2.85
C ASN A 15 -8.44 4.79 3.65
N GLN A 16 -8.75 4.59 4.92
CA GLN A 16 -9.19 5.66 5.82
C GLN A 16 -8.11 6.73 6.00
N SER A 17 -6.85 6.31 6.14
CA SER A 17 -5.70 7.22 6.27
C SER A 17 -5.51 8.07 5.00
N ILE A 18 -5.59 7.44 3.83
CA ILE A 18 -5.55 8.12 2.52
C ILE A 18 -6.70 9.12 2.41
N ALA A 19 -7.92 8.70 2.73
CA ALA A 19 -9.10 9.54 2.68
C ALA A 19 -8.97 10.75 3.61
N GLY A 20 -8.45 10.55 4.83
CA GLY A 20 -8.20 11.63 5.79
C GLY A 20 -7.21 12.66 5.27
N GLY A 21 -6.06 12.22 4.72
CA GLY A 21 -5.06 13.12 4.15
C GLY A 21 -5.58 13.93 2.96
N VAL A 22 -6.33 13.29 2.05
CA VAL A 22 -6.96 13.96 0.90
C VAL A 22 -8.04 14.95 1.37
N ALA A 23 -8.92 14.53 2.27
CA ALA A 23 -10.01 15.35 2.77
C ALA A 23 -9.51 16.60 3.50
N TRP A 24 -8.42 16.49 4.27
CA TRP A 24 -7.81 17.65 4.93
C TRP A 24 -7.31 18.67 3.91
N LYS A 25 -6.59 18.21 2.88
CA LYS A 25 -6.07 19.08 1.80
C LYS A 25 -7.20 19.77 1.03
N ASP A 26 -8.28 19.06 0.75
CA ASP A 26 -9.45 19.62 0.08
C ASP A 26 -10.19 20.64 0.94
N LEU A 27 -10.34 20.37 2.24
CA LEU A 27 -10.95 21.30 3.18
C LEU A 27 -10.14 22.60 3.26
N TYR A 28 -8.82 22.50 3.39
CA TYR A 28 -7.94 23.66 3.39
C TYR A 28 -8.12 24.53 2.14
N LYS A 29 -8.11 23.92 0.94
CA LYS A 29 -8.29 24.63 -0.32
C LYS A 29 -9.63 25.35 -0.39
N ARG A 30 -10.72 24.65 -0.04
CA ARG A 30 -12.07 25.24 -0.01
C ARG A 30 -12.16 26.43 0.95
N THR A 31 -11.52 26.32 2.11
CA THR A 31 -11.49 27.43 3.09
C THR A 31 -10.65 28.60 2.57
N ALA A 32 -9.48 28.35 1.97
CA ALA A 32 -8.65 29.39 1.38
C ALA A 32 -9.39 30.12 0.23
N ASP A 33 -10.05 29.38 -0.66
CA ASP A 33 -10.85 29.94 -1.75
C ASP A 33 -12.03 30.77 -1.25
N ALA A 34 -12.71 30.30 -0.20
CA ALA A 34 -13.80 31.04 0.42
C ALA A 34 -13.32 32.35 1.06
N LEU A 35 -12.16 32.33 1.74
CA LEU A 35 -11.56 33.54 2.30
C LEU A 35 -11.19 34.53 1.20
N ALA A 36 -10.57 34.07 0.12
CA ALA A 36 -10.21 34.89 -1.02
C ALA A 36 -11.44 35.52 -1.70
N LYS A 37 -12.55 34.78 -1.78
CA LYS A 37 -13.79 35.22 -2.45
C LYS A 37 -14.63 36.18 -1.61
N TYR A 38 -14.76 35.93 -0.32
CA TYR A 38 -15.73 36.63 0.54
C TYR A 38 -15.09 37.64 1.50
N THR A 39 -13.77 37.71 1.58
CA THR A 39 -13.06 38.68 2.44
C THR A 39 -12.36 39.73 1.58
N SER A 40 -12.80 40.99 1.69
CA SER A 40 -12.20 42.12 0.96
C SER A 40 -10.82 42.51 1.49
N ASP A 41 -10.55 42.27 2.77
CA ASP A 41 -9.27 42.51 3.41
C ASP A 41 -8.28 41.37 3.06
N THR A 42 -7.38 41.67 2.13
CA THR A 42 -6.37 40.72 1.61
C THR A 42 -5.34 40.30 2.65
N SER A 43 -5.19 41.05 3.74
CA SER A 43 -4.30 40.65 4.85
C SER A 43 -4.80 39.40 5.58
N LYS A 44 -6.08 39.05 5.43
CA LYS A 44 -6.71 37.85 6.01
C LYS A 44 -6.69 36.63 5.08
N HIS A 45 -6.19 36.79 3.85
CA HIS A 45 -6.10 35.68 2.90
C HIS A 45 -5.00 34.71 3.31
N TRP A 46 -5.26 33.42 3.12
CA TRP A 46 -4.28 32.37 3.41
C TRP A 46 -3.27 32.29 2.27
N ASN A 47 -2.12 32.95 2.43
CA ASN A 47 -1.02 32.97 1.46
C ASN A 47 0.12 32.05 1.86
N PHE A 48 -0.21 30.86 2.37
CA PHE A 48 0.80 29.89 2.79
C PHE A 48 1.34 29.10 1.60
N ASP A 49 2.59 28.65 1.71
CA ASP A 49 3.14 27.68 0.77
C ASP A 49 2.47 26.32 0.97
N ILE A 50 1.48 26.04 0.11
CA ILE A 50 0.70 24.80 0.10
C ILE A 50 1.61 23.58 -0.09
N ALA A 51 2.68 23.69 -0.89
CA ALA A 51 3.58 22.57 -1.12
C ALA A 51 4.32 22.20 0.17
N SER A 52 4.81 23.20 0.91
CA SER A 52 5.46 22.98 2.21
C SER A 52 4.51 22.40 3.27
N ILE A 53 3.28 22.94 3.37
CA ILE A 53 2.28 22.48 4.36
C ILE A 53 1.92 21.01 4.16
N PHE A 54 1.72 20.59 2.90
CA PHE A 54 1.21 19.26 2.60
C PHE A 54 2.29 18.24 2.24
N ALA A 55 3.57 18.62 2.12
CA ALA A 55 4.63 17.70 1.71
C ALA A 55 4.67 16.40 2.54
N GLN A 56 4.62 16.50 3.87
CA GLN A 56 4.64 15.33 4.75
C GLN A 56 3.36 14.50 4.66
N VAL A 57 2.21 15.16 4.47
CA VAL A 57 0.91 14.51 4.32
C VAL A 57 0.84 13.75 3.02
N ASP A 58 1.25 14.38 1.92
CA ASP A 58 1.29 13.78 0.59
C ASP A 58 2.25 12.58 0.58
N ALA A 59 3.42 12.70 1.22
CA ALA A 59 4.36 11.59 1.39
C ALA A 59 3.73 10.44 2.21
N PHE A 60 3.05 10.74 3.31
CA PHE A 60 2.38 9.72 4.13
C PHE A 60 1.27 9.02 3.36
N VAL A 61 0.42 9.78 2.64
CA VAL A 61 -0.62 9.24 1.78
C VAL A 61 -0.01 8.34 0.70
N GLN A 62 1.15 8.71 0.14
CA GLN A 62 1.86 7.86 -0.82
C GLN A 62 2.34 6.55 -0.16
N ARG A 63 2.91 6.60 1.05
CA ARG A 63 3.26 5.37 1.81
C ARG A 63 2.06 4.47 2.03
N CYS A 64 0.90 5.04 2.36
CA CYS A 64 -0.31 4.25 2.53
C CYS A 64 -0.73 3.56 1.22
N ARG A 65 -0.58 4.22 0.07
CA ARG A 65 -0.87 3.60 -1.24
C ARG A 65 0.11 2.49 -1.58
N ASP A 66 1.40 2.71 -1.31
CA ASP A 66 2.42 1.70 -1.52
C ASP A 66 2.12 0.45 -0.67
N LEU A 67 1.72 0.63 0.60
CA LEU A 67 1.32 -0.45 1.50
C LEU A 67 -0.01 -1.12 1.12
N LEU A 68 -0.93 -0.41 0.47
CA LEU A 68 -2.11 -1.05 -0.12
C LEU A 68 -1.72 -2.03 -1.22
N GLU A 69 -0.75 -1.68 -2.07
CA GLU A 69 -0.22 -2.57 -3.11
C GLU A 69 0.44 -3.82 -2.48
N VAL A 70 1.15 -3.66 -1.35
CA VAL A 70 1.67 -4.81 -0.57
C VAL A 70 0.53 -5.71 -0.08
N CYS A 71 -0.54 -5.14 0.49
CA CYS A 71 -1.70 -5.89 0.94
C CYS A 71 -2.38 -6.65 -0.20
N GLU A 72 -2.51 -6.04 -1.36
CA GLU A 72 -3.05 -6.68 -2.56
C GLU A 72 -2.17 -7.84 -3.02
N GLY A 73 -0.85 -7.65 -3.03
CA GLY A 73 0.12 -8.72 -3.29
C GLY A 73 0.00 -9.88 -2.31
N GLN A 74 -0.23 -9.62 -1.02
CA GLN A 74 -0.46 -10.67 -0.02
C GLN A 74 -1.72 -11.50 -0.30
N VAL A 75 -2.78 -10.87 -0.81
CA VAL A 75 -3.99 -11.59 -1.21
C VAL A 75 -3.75 -12.40 -2.48
N GLN A 76 -3.06 -11.82 -3.47
CA GLN A 76 -2.84 -12.42 -4.78
C GLN A 76 -1.82 -13.57 -4.77
N PHE A 77 -0.64 -13.33 -4.21
CA PHE A 77 0.50 -14.25 -4.30
C PHE A 77 0.68 -15.12 -3.06
N ALA A 78 0.27 -14.66 -1.88
CA ALA A 78 0.32 -15.45 -0.64
C ALA A 78 -1.01 -16.10 -0.26
N ARG A 79 -2.05 -15.92 -1.08
CA ARG A 79 -3.40 -16.47 -0.89
C ARG A 79 -3.99 -16.14 0.49
N LYS A 80 -3.58 -15.01 1.10
CA LYS A 80 -4.12 -14.59 2.39
C LYS A 80 -5.59 -14.20 2.24
N LEU A 81 -6.40 -14.64 3.20
CA LEU A 81 -7.81 -14.27 3.25
C LEU A 81 -7.97 -12.86 3.83
N LYS A 82 -8.84 -12.03 3.22
CA LYS A 82 -9.11 -10.64 3.63
C LYS A 82 -9.87 -10.48 4.96
N GLN A 83 -10.35 -11.56 5.56
CA GLN A 83 -11.12 -11.54 6.80
C GLN A 83 -10.58 -12.66 7.68
N ASN A 84 -9.39 -12.44 8.22
CA ASN A 84 -8.73 -13.44 9.02
C ASN A 84 -7.73 -12.81 9.99
N GLU A 85 -8.09 -12.84 11.27
CA GLU A 85 -7.27 -12.35 12.38
C GLU A 85 -5.94 -13.12 12.53
N ARG A 86 -5.83 -14.35 11.99
CA ARG A 86 -4.65 -15.22 12.09
C ARG A 86 -3.80 -15.27 10.82
N GLY A 87 -4.17 -14.54 9.78
CA GLY A 87 -3.41 -14.51 8.52
C GLY A 87 -3.41 -15.85 7.75
N GLU A 88 -4.45 -16.68 7.90
CA GLU A 88 -4.50 -17.98 7.24
C GLU A 88 -4.58 -17.84 5.71
N ARG A 89 -4.04 -18.86 5.04
CA ARG A 89 -3.99 -18.95 3.59
C ARG A 89 -5.18 -19.77 3.09
N ALA A 90 -5.77 -19.36 1.99
CA ALA A 90 -6.74 -20.19 1.28
C ALA A 90 -6.09 -21.54 0.88
N PRO A 91 -6.85 -22.64 0.74
CA PRO A 91 -6.30 -23.88 0.20
C PRO A 91 -5.84 -23.70 -1.26
N LEU A 92 -4.94 -24.56 -1.73
CA LEU A 92 -4.58 -24.58 -3.16
C LEU A 92 -5.82 -25.01 -3.96
N PRO A 93 -6.14 -24.34 -5.07
CA PRO A 93 -7.18 -24.83 -5.97
C PRO A 93 -6.82 -26.22 -6.49
N VAL A 94 -7.83 -27.06 -6.70
CA VAL A 94 -7.63 -28.40 -7.27
C VAL A 94 -7.65 -28.27 -8.80
N PHE A 95 -6.51 -28.53 -9.43
CA PHE A 95 -6.38 -28.52 -10.88
C PHE A 95 -6.49 -29.95 -11.44
N GLY A 96 -7.47 -30.17 -12.32
CA GLY A 96 -7.61 -31.43 -13.06
C GLY A 96 -6.74 -31.48 -14.32
N GLY A 97 -6.69 -32.65 -14.96
CA GLY A 97 -5.97 -32.86 -16.22
C GLY A 97 -4.47 -33.12 -16.05
N SER A 98 -3.77 -33.32 -17.17
CA SER A 98 -2.36 -33.77 -17.19
C SER A 98 -1.36 -32.76 -16.64
N ARG A 99 -1.70 -31.46 -16.64
CA ARG A 99 -0.85 -30.36 -16.14
C ARG A 99 -1.21 -29.89 -14.73
N GLY A 100 -2.20 -30.49 -14.06
CA GLY A 100 -2.72 -29.98 -12.79
C GLY A 100 -1.67 -29.91 -11.68
N ALA A 101 -0.81 -30.94 -11.59
CA ALA A 101 0.30 -30.97 -10.63
C ALA A 101 1.35 -29.88 -10.90
N ASP A 102 1.64 -29.61 -12.17
CA ASP A 102 2.60 -28.57 -12.56
C ASP A 102 2.10 -27.17 -12.21
N VAL A 103 0.81 -26.90 -12.46
CA VAL A 103 0.17 -25.62 -12.11
C VAL A 103 0.17 -25.41 -10.59
N ALA A 104 -0.18 -26.43 -9.82
CA ALA A 104 -0.16 -26.36 -8.36
C ALA A 104 1.26 -26.06 -7.84
N LYS A 105 2.28 -26.68 -8.43
CA LYS A 105 3.69 -26.43 -8.10
C LYS A 105 4.10 -24.99 -8.45
N GLN A 106 3.75 -24.49 -9.63
CA GLN A 106 4.03 -23.10 -10.03
C GLN A 106 3.42 -22.09 -9.04
N LEU A 107 2.19 -22.30 -8.57
CA LEU A 107 1.57 -21.43 -7.57
C LEU A 107 2.30 -21.44 -6.23
N LEU A 108 2.80 -22.59 -5.79
CA LEU A 108 3.64 -22.68 -4.59
C LEU A 108 4.98 -21.96 -4.76
N ASP A 109 5.60 -22.08 -5.94
CA ASP A 109 6.86 -21.39 -6.25
C ASP A 109 6.68 -19.86 -6.30
N ILE A 110 5.53 -19.38 -6.79
CA ILE A 110 5.14 -17.96 -6.74
C ILE A 110 4.96 -17.49 -5.29
N GLU A 111 4.27 -18.28 -4.47
CA GLU A 111 4.02 -17.97 -3.06
C GLU A 111 5.33 -17.89 -2.26
N ASP A 112 6.27 -18.82 -2.46
CA ASP A 112 7.58 -18.82 -1.80
C ASP A 112 8.44 -17.61 -2.20
N GLN A 113 8.42 -17.23 -3.48
CA GLN A 113 9.13 -16.04 -3.94
C GLN A 113 8.53 -14.75 -3.38
N PHE A 114 7.20 -14.64 -3.35
CA PHE A 114 6.55 -13.49 -2.74
C PHE A 114 6.86 -13.38 -1.24
N ALA A 115 6.86 -14.50 -0.52
CA ALA A 115 7.19 -14.54 0.91
C ALA A 115 8.58 -13.93 1.18
N LYS A 116 9.59 -14.22 0.35
CA LYS A 116 10.93 -13.63 0.46
C LYS A 116 10.92 -12.12 0.31
N HIS A 117 10.11 -11.58 -0.61
CA HIS A 117 9.99 -10.13 -0.74
C HIS A 117 9.35 -9.49 0.48
N ILE A 118 8.36 -10.13 1.10
CA ILE A 118 7.76 -9.66 2.36
C ILE A 118 8.75 -9.78 3.53
N ASP A 119 9.53 -10.86 3.61
CA ASP A 119 10.57 -11.02 4.64
C ASP A 119 11.61 -9.90 4.58
N ASN A 120 11.99 -9.46 3.37
CA ASN A 120 12.88 -8.31 3.20
C ASN A 120 12.28 -7.01 3.78
N LEU A 121 10.96 -6.83 3.70
CA LEU A 121 10.31 -5.68 4.34
C LEU A 121 10.21 -5.81 5.86
N ARG A 122 10.06 -7.03 6.39
CA ARG A 122 9.98 -7.28 7.84
C ARG A 122 11.27 -6.93 8.58
N VAL A 123 12.42 -7.12 7.92
CA VAL A 123 13.74 -6.90 8.54
C VAL A 123 14.27 -5.47 8.39
N LEU A 124 13.47 -4.55 7.83
CA LEU A 124 13.86 -3.15 7.74
C LEU A 124 14.02 -2.55 9.13
N GLU A 125 15.14 -1.87 9.35
CA GLU A 125 15.50 -1.27 10.66
C GLU A 125 14.82 0.10 10.91
N TYR A 126 13.88 0.49 10.06
CA TYR A 126 13.19 1.77 10.13
C TYR A 126 11.69 1.59 9.96
N ASP A 127 10.91 2.56 10.45
CA ASP A 127 9.46 2.56 10.28
C ASP A 127 9.10 2.90 8.83
N ILE A 128 8.44 1.96 8.14
CA ILE A 128 8.01 2.09 6.75
C ILE A 128 7.00 3.23 6.54
N LEU A 129 6.31 3.67 7.59
CA LEU A 129 5.41 4.82 7.59
C LEU A 129 6.12 6.14 7.94
N ASP A 130 7.39 6.11 8.37
CA ASP A 130 8.17 7.34 8.57
C ASP A 130 8.52 7.95 7.21
N VAL A 131 7.85 9.06 6.91
CA VAL A 131 8.04 9.84 5.67
C VAL A 131 9.42 10.48 5.57
N LYS A 132 10.17 10.57 6.67
CA LYS A 132 11.55 11.07 6.67
C LYS A 132 12.56 9.99 6.29
N ALA A 133 12.17 8.71 6.36
CA ALA A 133 13.01 7.60 5.92
C ALA A 133 13.06 7.58 4.39
N THR A 134 14.15 8.08 3.81
CA THR A 134 14.32 8.22 2.35
C THR A 134 14.48 6.87 1.63
N ARG A 135 14.86 5.81 2.36
CA ARG A 135 15.19 4.48 1.84
C ARG A 135 14.00 3.70 1.29
N TRP A 136 12.80 3.95 1.79
CA TRP A 136 11.60 3.22 1.38
C TRP A 136 11.35 3.21 -0.11
N HIS A 137 11.63 4.32 -0.81
CA HIS A 137 11.39 4.36 -2.25
C HIS A 137 12.20 3.28 -2.98
N GLU A 138 13.42 2.99 -2.52
CA GLU A 138 14.26 1.93 -3.09
C GLU A 138 13.74 0.55 -2.68
N ASP A 139 13.48 0.34 -1.39
CA ASP A 139 13.00 -0.94 -0.85
C ASP A 139 11.64 -1.34 -1.47
N TYR A 140 10.72 -0.37 -1.59
CA TYR A 140 9.43 -0.56 -2.24
C TYR A 140 9.56 -0.82 -3.74
N ASN A 141 10.43 -0.09 -4.45
CA ASN A 141 10.65 -0.34 -5.87
C ASN A 141 11.22 -1.74 -6.12
N HIS A 142 12.06 -2.26 -5.21
CA HIS A 142 12.52 -3.64 -5.29
C HIS A 142 11.35 -4.63 -5.17
N LEU A 143 10.48 -4.48 -4.17
CA LEU A 143 9.27 -5.30 -4.04
C LEU A 143 8.39 -5.19 -5.30
N LYS A 144 8.12 -3.96 -5.77
CA LYS A 144 7.25 -3.69 -6.92
C LYS A 144 7.75 -4.36 -8.19
N ASN A 145 9.05 -4.38 -8.43
CA ASN A 145 9.63 -5.12 -9.55
C ASN A 145 9.48 -6.63 -9.37
N GLY A 146 9.73 -7.15 -8.16
CA GLY A 146 9.48 -8.56 -7.85
C GLY A 146 8.02 -8.98 -8.08
N MET A 147 7.05 -8.15 -7.66
CA MET A 147 5.63 -8.42 -7.92
C MET A 147 5.30 -8.49 -9.42
N LYS A 148 5.87 -7.62 -10.25
CA LYS A 148 5.68 -7.70 -11.71
C LYS A 148 6.22 -9.00 -12.30
N ASP A 149 7.38 -9.46 -11.82
CA ASP A 149 7.95 -10.73 -12.28
C ASP A 149 7.03 -11.90 -11.89
N LEU A 150 6.46 -11.87 -10.68
CA LEU A 150 5.47 -12.85 -10.22
C LEU A 150 4.16 -12.81 -11.02
N GLU A 151 3.69 -11.63 -11.42
CA GLU A 151 2.52 -11.50 -12.32
C GLU A 151 2.78 -12.20 -13.65
N VAL A 152 3.96 -12.01 -14.23
CA VAL A 152 4.36 -12.70 -15.47
C VAL A 152 4.43 -14.21 -15.25
N MET A 153 4.99 -14.67 -14.14
CA MET A 153 5.01 -16.11 -13.81
C MET A 153 3.60 -16.70 -13.65
N MET A 154 2.67 -15.96 -13.07
CA MET A 154 1.29 -16.42 -12.85
C MET A 154 0.49 -16.54 -14.16
N GLN A 155 0.86 -15.79 -15.20
CA GLN A 155 0.20 -15.80 -16.51
C GLN A 155 0.73 -16.89 -17.48
N ASN A 156 1.85 -17.54 -17.15
CA ASN A 156 2.55 -18.52 -18.01
C ASN A 156 2.26 -20.00 -17.62
#